data_AF-A0A1B6CM42-F1
#
_entry.id   AF-A0A1B6CM42-F1
#
_cell.length_a   1.000
_cell.length_b   1.000
_cell.length_c   1.000
_cell.angle_alpha   90.00
_cell.angle_beta   90.00
_cell.angle_gamma   90.00
#
_symmetry.space_group_name_H-M   'P 1'
#
loop_
_entity.id
_entity.type
_entity.pdbx_description
1 polymer ?
#
loop_
_entity_poly.entity_id
_entity_poly.type
_entity_poly.pdbx_seq_one_letter_code
_entity_poly.pdbx_strand_id
1 'polypeptide(L)'
;FADGCGGQNKNQILLAMCAKWLLEAPLTLKEVEILFPVRGHSFMPPDRVFGLCEKEFKTKQQIENPEQYVDMISRFSTVVNLGTECQVYDWRNEAYRVFKPINQWHFKFAPTKKFFI
;
A
#
# COMPACT_ATOMS: atom_id res chain seq x y z
N PHE A 1 -9.06 0.86 0.93
CA PHE A 1 -8.85 1.79 -0.19
C PHE A 1 -7.40 1.68 -0.63
N ALA A 2 -7.15 1.39 -1.91
CA ALA A 2 -5.79 1.30 -2.45
C ALA A 2 -5.44 2.60 -3.19
N ASP A 3 -4.80 3.55 -2.49
CA ASP A 3 -4.35 4.83 -3.05
C ASP A 3 -2.92 4.71 -3.61
N GLY A 4 -2.57 5.54 -4.59
CA GLY A 4 -1.27 5.48 -5.29
C GLY A 4 -1.18 4.39 -6.37
N CYS A 5 -2.23 3.59 -6.57
CA CYS A 5 -2.38 2.66 -7.68
C CYS A 5 -2.61 3.45 -8.98
N GLY A 6 -1.54 3.98 -9.58
CA GLY A 6 -1.59 4.66 -10.87
C GLY A 6 -2.01 3.72 -12.00
N GLY A 7 -3.32 3.57 -12.22
CA GLY A 7 -3.90 2.70 -13.24
C GLY A 7 -3.79 1.20 -12.92
N GLN A 8 -4.76 0.42 -13.42
CA GLN A 8 -4.99 -0.97 -12.98
C GLN A 8 -3.83 -1.95 -13.24
N ASN A 9 -2.88 -1.63 -14.11
CA ASN A 9 -1.78 -2.55 -14.46
C ASN A 9 -0.67 -2.65 -13.38
N LYS A 10 -0.71 -1.85 -12.30
CA LYS A 10 0.28 -1.93 -11.22
C LYS A 10 -0.19 -2.74 -10.00
N ASN A 11 -1.38 -3.35 -10.08
CA ASN A 11 -2.03 -3.98 -8.94
C ASN A 11 -1.80 -5.50 -8.83
N GLN A 12 -0.96 -6.09 -9.68
CA GLN A 12 -0.67 -7.53 -9.62
C GLN A 12 -0.18 -7.97 -8.22
N ILE A 13 0.56 -7.09 -7.53
CA ILE A 13 1.14 -7.39 -6.22
C ILE A 13 0.01 -7.43 -5.18
N LEU A 14 -0.95 -6.50 -5.25
CA LEU A 14 -2.14 -6.50 -4.40
C LEU A 14 -2.94 -7.79 -4.60
N LEU A 15 -3.20 -8.17 -5.86
CA LEU A 15 -3.92 -9.41 -6.18
C LEU A 15 -3.17 -10.65 -5.67
N ALA A 16 -1.84 -10.66 -5.78
CA ALA A 16 -1.01 -11.74 -5.24
C ALA A 16 -1.07 -11.85 -3.71
N MET A 17 -1.04 -10.71 -3.02
CA MET A 17 -1.21 -10.67 -1.57
C MET A 17 -2.60 -11.17 -1.16
N CYS A 18 -3.66 -10.74 -1.85
CA CYS A 18 -5.02 -11.24 -1.60
C CYS A 18 -5.13 -12.74 -1.85
N ALA A 19 -4.59 -13.25 -2.96
CA ALA A 19 -4.61 -14.67 -3.29
C ALA A 19 -3.86 -15.51 -2.24
N LYS A 20 -2.69 -15.04 -1.78
CA LYS A 20 -1.95 -15.70 -0.69
C LYS A 20 -2.75 -15.73 0.60
N TRP A 21 -3.38 -14.62 0.99
CA TRP A 21 -4.21 -14.56 2.18
C TRP A 21 -5.45 -15.48 2.08
N LEU A 22 -6.06 -15.57 0.90
CA LEU A 22 -7.21 -16.45 0.66
C LEU A 22 -6.91 -17.94 0.91
N LEU A 23 -5.67 -18.39 0.75
CA LEU A 23 -5.27 -19.76 1.08
C LEU A 23 -5.38 -20.08 2.59
N GLU A 24 -5.34 -19.04 3.42
CA GLU A 24 -5.40 -19.14 4.88
C GLU A 24 -6.73 -18.60 5.43
N ALA A 25 -7.62 -18.12 4.54
CA ALA A 25 -8.88 -17.53 4.93
C ALA A 25 -9.92 -18.61 5.35
N PRO A 26 -10.89 -18.26 6.21
CA PRO A 26 -11.97 -19.17 6.57
C PRO A 26 -12.80 -19.59 5.35
N LEU A 27 -13.20 -20.87 5.29
CA LEU A 27 -14.05 -21.40 4.22
C LEU A 27 -15.45 -20.76 4.14
N THR A 28 -15.83 -19.99 5.16
CA THR A 28 -17.09 -19.23 5.20
C THR A 28 -17.02 -17.91 4.42
N LEU A 29 -15.84 -17.48 3.99
CA LEU A 29 -15.65 -16.27 3.21
C LEU A 29 -16.27 -16.46 1.82
N LYS A 30 -17.16 -15.55 1.42
CA LYS A 30 -17.89 -15.64 0.16
C LYS A 30 -17.38 -14.68 -0.92
N GLU A 31 -16.82 -13.54 -0.52
CA GLU A 31 -16.49 -12.46 -1.43
C GLU A 31 -15.43 -11.54 -0.82
N VAL A 32 -14.47 -11.12 -1.65
CA VAL A 32 -13.54 -10.04 -1.34
C VAL A 32 -13.72 -8.91 -2.35
N GLU A 33 -14.21 -7.75 -1.88
CA GLU A 33 -14.35 -6.55 -2.72
C GLU A 33 -13.12 -5.64 -2.57
N ILE A 34 -12.46 -5.34 -3.69
CA ILE A 34 -11.33 -4.39 -3.74
C ILE A 34 -11.76 -3.11 -4.44
N LEU A 35 -11.80 -2.01 -3.67
CA LEU A 35 -12.19 -0.68 -4.15
C LEU A 35 -10.96 0.19 -4.44
N PHE A 36 -10.85 0.61 -5.71
CA PHE A 36 -9.88 1.61 -6.16
C PHE A 36 -10.54 2.98 -6.20
N PRO A 37 -10.18 3.92 -5.32
CA PRO A 37 -10.78 5.25 -5.32
C PRO A 37 -10.49 5.99 -6.62
N VAL A 38 -11.48 6.74 -7.12
CA VAL A 38 -11.31 7.62 -8.28
C VAL A 38 -10.52 8.85 -7.82
N ARG A 39 -9.49 9.24 -8.60
CA ARG A 39 -8.59 10.37 -8.29
C ARG A 39 -9.38 11.65 -8.00
N GLY A 40 -9.07 12.32 -6.89
CA GLY A 40 -9.54 13.69 -6.58
C GLY A 40 -10.22 13.89 -5.23
N HIS A 41 -10.60 12.84 -4.50
CA HIS A 41 -11.44 12.98 -3.29
C HIS A 41 -11.08 12.09 -2.10
N SER A 42 -9.99 11.33 -2.17
CA SER A 42 -9.52 10.54 -1.04
C SER A 42 -8.59 11.38 -0.18
N PHE A 43 -9.15 12.16 0.75
CA PHE A 43 -8.38 12.66 1.89
C PHE A 43 -8.25 11.50 2.87
N MET A 44 -7.17 10.73 2.78
CA MET A 44 -6.97 9.65 3.72
C MET A 44 -6.46 10.23 5.06
N PRO A 45 -6.86 9.66 6.20
CA PRO A 45 -6.34 10.10 7.50
C PRO A 45 -4.80 10.19 7.58
N PRO A 46 -4.01 9.31 6.94
CA PRO A 46 -2.55 9.45 6.85
C PRO A 46 -2.07 10.75 6.19
N ASP A 47 -2.81 11.32 5.23
CA ASP A 47 -2.42 12.56 4.55
C ASP A 47 -2.35 13.74 5.52
N ARG A 48 -3.23 13.74 6.53
CA ARG A 48 -3.19 14.72 7.61
C ARG A 48 -1.92 14.58 8.44
N VAL A 49 -1.52 13.35 8.77
CA VAL A 49 -0.31 13.07 9.54
C VAL A 49 0.92 13.53 8.75
N PHE A 50 0.99 13.22 7.45
CA PHE A 50 2.09 13.70 6.59
C PHE A 50 2.17 15.23 6.57
N GLY A 51 1.03 15.93 6.45
CA GLY A 51 0.99 17.39 6.50
C GLY A 51 1.43 17.97 7.86
N LEU A 52 1.16 17.28 8.98
CA LEU A 52 1.63 17.70 10.30
C LEU A 52 3.13 17.48 10.46
N CYS A 53 3.65 16.31 10.05
CA CYS A 53 5.08 16.03 10.04
C CYS A 53 5.84 17.02 9.16
N GLU A 54 5.34 17.32 7.95
CA GLU A 54 5.97 18.26 7.02
C GLU A 54 6.02 19.69 7.60
N LYS A 55 4.95 20.13 8.27
CA LYS A 55 4.95 21.41 8.99
C LYS A 55 6.02 21.42 10.08
N GLU A 56 6.16 20.34 10.83
CA GLU A 56 7.17 20.25 11.89
C GLU A 56 8.59 20.24 11.31
N PHE A 57 8.85 19.48 10.24
CA PHE A 57 10.13 19.45 9.55
C PHE A 57 10.56 20.83 9.07
N LYS A 58 9.63 21.63 8.53
CA LYS A 58 9.90 23.00 8.08
C LYS A 58 10.25 23.98 9.21
N THR A 59 9.96 23.66 10.47
CA THR A 59 10.36 24.51 11.61
C THR A 59 11.84 24.33 11.98
N LYS A 60 12.47 23.23 11.56
CA LYS A 60 13.88 22.95 11.84
C LYS A 60 14.72 23.44 10.67
N GLN A 61 15.74 24.26 10.96
CA GLN A 61 16.67 24.74 9.93
C GLN A 61 17.58 23.62 9.39
N GLN A 62 17.94 22.68 10.25
CA GLN A 62 18.76 21.53 9.92
C GLN A 62 18.37 20.34 10.80
N ILE A 63 18.42 19.14 10.23
CA ILE A 63 18.27 17.89 10.95
C ILE A 63 19.62 17.19 10.92
N GLU A 64 20.20 16.98 12.09
CA GLU A 64 21.57 16.49 12.25
C GLU A 64 21.64 14.97 12.35
N ASN A 65 20.53 14.33 12.75
CA ASN A 65 20.48 12.91 13.05
C ASN A 65 19.13 12.28 12.62
N PRO A 66 19.13 11.10 11.96
CA PRO A 66 17.93 10.29 11.71
C PRO A 66 16.98 10.12 12.90
N GLU A 67 17.47 9.98 14.13
CA GLU A 67 16.61 9.83 15.31
C GLU A 67 15.70 11.04 15.53
N GLN A 68 16.11 12.24 15.10
CA GLN A 68 15.27 13.44 15.19
C GLN A 68 14.03 13.32 14.29
N TYR A 69 14.14 12.65 13.13
CA TYR A 69 12.97 12.37 12.30
C TYR A 69 12.00 11.41 13.00
N VAL A 70 12.54 10.36 13.63
CA VAL A 70 11.74 9.37 14.38
C VAL A 70 10.99 10.06 15.52
N ASP A 71 11.67 10.92 16.28
CA ASP A 71 11.08 11.69 17.38
C ASP A 71 10.00 12.68 16.93
N MET A 72 10.14 13.27 15.74
CA MET A 72 9.15 14.18 15.18
C MET A 72 7.92 13.42 14.66
N ILE A 73 8.14 12.33 13.92
CA ILE A 73 7.06 11.50 13.40
C ILE A 73 6.27 10.84 14.53
N SER A 74 6.95 10.44 15.62
CA SER A 74 6.31 9.80 16.79
C SER A 74 5.30 10.70 17.51
N ARG A 75 5.40 12.02 17.38
CA ARG A 75 4.44 12.98 17.97
C ARG A 75 3.08 12.95 17.30
N PHE A 76 3.02 12.58 16.03
CA PHE A 76 1.81 12.59 15.23
C PHE A 76 1.33 11.20 14.82
N SER A 77 2.16 10.17 15.00
CA SER A 77 1.85 8.79 14.62
C SER A 77 2.65 7.77 15.38
N THR A 78 2.14 6.53 15.43
CA THR A 78 2.94 5.39 15.86
C THR A 78 4.03 5.10 14.83
N VAL A 79 5.29 5.17 15.26
CA VAL A 79 6.43 4.77 14.42
C VAL A 79 6.62 3.27 14.53
N VAL A 80 6.77 2.62 13.38
CA VAL A 80 7.12 1.20 13.29
C VAL A 80 8.42 1.10 12.49
N ASN A 81 9.44 0.50 13.09
CA ASN A 81 10.74 0.34 12.47
C ASN A 81 10.72 -0.75 11.41
N LEU A 82 11.01 -0.36 10.17
CA LEU A 82 11.01 -1.24 9.02
C LEU A 82 12.19 -2.23 9.09
N GLY A 83 11.92 -3.53 8.95
CA GLY A 83 12.91 -4.59 9.00
C GLY A 83 13.15 -5.20 10.39
N THR A 84 12.79 -4.50 11.47
CA THR A 84 12.87 -5.05 12.84
C THR A 84 11.49 -5.38 13.39
N GLU A 85 10.61 -4.38 13.47
CA GLU A 85 9.24 -4.52 14.01
C GLU A 85 8.25 -4.91 12.92
N CYS A 86 8.50 -4.46 11.68
CA CYS A 86 7.72 -4.83 10.51
C CYS A 86 8.60 -5.65 9.56
N GLN A 87 8.30 -6.94 9.43
CA GLN A 87 8.97 -7.79 8.44
C GLN A 87 8.55 -7.38 7.03
N VAL A 88 9.55 -7.07 6.20
CA VAL A 88 9.34 -6.72 4.80
C VAL A 88 9.68 -7.91 3.93
N TYR A 89 8.67 -8.44 3.25
CA TYR A 89 8.83 -9.54 2.30
C TYR A 89 8.91 -9.03 0.86
N ASP A 90 9.60 -9.79 0.01
CA ASP A 90 9.69 -9.50 -1.41
C ASP A 90 8.47 -10.03 -2.18
N TRP A 91 7.35 -9.32 -1.99
CA TRP A 91 6.10 -9.63 -2.69
C TRP A 91 6.19 -9.47 -4.20
N ARG A 92 7.15 -8.69 -4.71
CA ARG A 92 7.30 -8.49 -6.15
C ARG A 92 7.79 -9.78 -6.81
N ASN A 93 8.88 -10.34 -6.28
CA ASN A 93 9.44 -11.56 -6.85
C ASN A 93 8.50 -12.76 -6.67
N GLU A 94 7.84 -12.88 -5.52
CA GLU A 94 6.84 -13.94 -5.32
C GLU A 94 5.63 -13.79 -6.24
N ALA A 95 5.12 -12.57 -6.44
CA ALA A 95 4.02 -12.34 -7.38
C ALA A 95 4.38 -12.74 -8.82
N TYR A 96 5.62 -12.50 -9.27
CA TYR A 96 6.07 -12.90 -10.61
C TYR A 96 6.25 -14.41 -10.78
N ARG A 97 6.41 -15.18 -9.69
CA ARG A 97 6.43 -16.65 -9.74
C ARG A 97 5.05 -17.24 -9.96
N VAL A 98 4.02 -16.58 -9.44
CA VAL A 98 2.64 -17.07 -9.46
C VAL A 98 1.88 -16.52 -10.66
N PHE A 99 1.96 -15.22 -10.90
CA PHE A 99 1.29 -14.56 -12.00
C PHE A 99 2.18 -14.48 -13.23
N LYS A 100 1.58 -14.69 -14.40
CA LYS A 100 2.23 -14.35 -15.67
C LYS A 100 2.57 -12.84 -15.69
N PRO A 101 3.55 -12.41 -16.49
CA PRO A 101 3.70 -11.00 -16.81
C PRO A 101 2.40 -10.40 -17.36
N ILE A 102 2.04 -9.18 -16.95
CA ILE A 102 0.76 -8.53 -17.28
C ILE A 102 0.49 -8.46 -18.79
N ASN A 103 1.53 -8.34 -19.61
CA ASN A 103 1.44 -8.32 -21.07
C ASN A 103 1.03 -9.67 -21.70
N GLN A 104 1.03 -10.75 -20.92
CA GLN A 104 0.65 -12.11 -21.37
C GLN A 104 -0.74 -12.54 -20.88
N TRP A 105 -1.49 -11.65 -20.20
CA TRP A 105 -2.82 -12.01 -19.70
C TRP A 105 -3.84 -11.89 -20.82
N HIS A 106 -4.79 -12.82 -20.85
CA HIS A 106 -5.82 -12.89 -21.88
C HIS A 106 -6.85 -11.73 -21.81
N PHE A 107 -6.79 -10.91 -20.76
CA PHE A 107 -7.70 -9.80 -20.52
C PHE A 107 -6.95 -8.56 -20.02
N LYS A 108 -7.42 -7.38 -20.44
CA LYS A 108 -6.82 -6.09 -20.08
C LYS A 108 -7.48 -5.57 -18.80
N PHE A 109 -6.68 -5.15 -17.82
CA PHE A 109 -7.15 -4.61 -16.54
C PHE A 109 -7.52 -3.13 -16.60
N ALA A 110 -6.92 -2.40 -17.56
CA ALA A 110 -7.10 -0.96 -17.77
C ALA A 110 -8.58 -0.45 -17.85
N PRO A 111 -9.57 -1.20 -18.38
CA PRO A 111 -10.96 -0.73 -18.39
C PRO A 111 -11.78 -1.10 -17.13
N THR A 112 -11.27 -1.95 -16.23
CA THR A 112 -12.08 -2.57 -15.17
C THR A 112 -12.08 -1.74 -13.88
N LYS A 113 -13.26 -1.25 -13.45
CA LYS A 113 -13.40 -0.37 -12.27
C LYS A 113 -13.56 -1.10 -10.93
N LYS A 114 -13.90 -2.39 -10.95
CA LYS A 114 -14.18 -3.21 -9.76
C LYS A 114 -13.69 -4.64 -9.97
N PHE A 115 -13.19 -5.26 -8.90
CA PHE A 115 -12.80 -6.66 -8.89
C PHE A 115 -13.59 -7.41 -7.82
N PHE A 116 -14.19 -8.52 -8.24
CA PHE A 116 -14.82 -9.51 -7.38
C PHE A 116 -13.88 -10.73 -7.38
N ILE A 117 -13.36 -11.08 -6.21
CA ILE A 117 -12.44 -12.21 -6.01
C ILE A 117 -13.07 -13.16 -5.00
#